data_AF-A0A353R9G9-F1
#
_entry.id   AF-A0A353R9G9-F1
#
_cell.length_a   1.000
_cell.length_b   1.000
_cell.length_c   1.000
_cell.angle_alpha   90.00
_cell.angle_beta   90.00
_cell.angle_gamma   90.00
#
_symmetry.space_group_name_H-M   'P 1'
#
loop_
_entity.id
_entity.type
_entity.pdbx_description
1 polymer ?
#
loop_
_entity_poly.entity_id
_entity_poly.type
_entity_poly.pdbx_seq_one_letter_code
_entity_poly.pdbx_strand_id
1 'polypeptide(L)'
;NKKWLLPYALFCVLRDKFGTADFSQWGKYATYDPAYALEFENLDLYIFIQYHLDKQLADAHKYLNSKGIILKGDIPIGITPLSVEAWTEPHLFHIDSQAGAPPDEFSVQGQNWGFPTYNWEVMEKDGYAWWKNRFGHMARYFDAYRIDHILGFFRIWSIPKEQTQGLMGYFDPAMPFTAEEIRQWGLPFDGRRMTRPYITDDILNKVFGEKADLIRKQYLDPGKNPGQYDLNEAFSTQRKIALHFGSLKDNQENRVLCSSL
;
A
#
# COMPACT_ATOMS: atom_id res chain seq x y z
N ASN A 1 -2.97 19.03 -21.13
CA ASN A 1 -2.34 17.95 -20.32
C ASN A 1 -1.09 18.38 -19.54
N LYS A 2 -0.62 19.64 -19.62
CA LYS A 2 0.66 20.07 -19.00
C LYS A 2 0.79 19.75 -17.50
N LYS A 3 -0.31 19.84 -16.73
CA LYS A 3 -0.31 19.61 -15.28
C LYS A 3 0.16 18.20 -14.87
N TRP A 4 -0.23 17.14 -15.61
CA TRP A 4 0.17 15.77 -15.29
C TRP A 4 1.31 15.26 -16.19
N LEU A 5 1.34 15.70 -17.44
CA LEU A 5 2.25 15.15 -18.45
C LEU A 5 3.71 15.52 -18.19
N LEU A 6 3.98 16.75 -17.76
CA LEU A 6 5.33 17.20 -17.44
C LEU A 6 5.90 16.41 -16.24
N PRO A 7 5.21 16.34 -15.08
CA PRO A 7 5.68 15.50 -13.97
C PRO A 7 5.81 14.02 -14.34
N TYR A 8 4.91 13.47 -15.16
CA TYR A 8 5.01 12.08 -15.64
C TYR A 8 6.28 11.85 -16.48
N ALA A 9 6.58 12.76 -17.43
CA ALA A 9 7.77 12.65 -18.26
C ALA A 9 9.05 12.75 -17.41
N LEU A 10 9.09 13.69 -16.47
CA LEU A 10 10.21 13.86 -15.55
C LEU A 10 10.40 12.64 -14.65
N PHE A 11 9.31 12.10 -14.09
CA PHE A 11 9.32 10.87 -13.30
C PHE A 11 9.91 9.70 -14.09
N CYS A 12 9.51 9.52 -15.35
CA CYS A 12 10.04 8.43 -16.18
C CYS A 12 11.54 8.60 -16.48
N VAL A 13 11.99 9.82 -16.77
CA VAL A 13 13.42 10.12 -16.97
C VAL A 13 14.23 9.82 -15.71
N LEU A 14 13.74 10.23 -14.53
CA LEU A 14 14.42 9.99 -13.26
C LEU A 14 14.44 8.50 -12.92
N ARG A 15 13.31 7.80 -13.07
CA ARG A 15 13.23 6.35 -12.88
C ARG A 15 14.28 5.61 -13.70
N ASP A 16 14.41 5.95 -14.97
CA ASP A 16 15.38 5.31 -15.87
C ASP A 16 16.82 5.67 -15.51
N LYS A 17 17.08 6.94 -15.18
CA LYS A 17 18.41 7.42 -14.79
C LYS A 17 18.92 6.72 -13.53
N PHE A 18 18.05 6.50 -12.54
CA PHE A 18 18.42 5.86 -11.28
C PHE A 18 18.16 4.34 -11.27
N GLY A 19 17.56 3.78 -12.31
CA GLY A 19 17.23 2.36 -12.42
C GLY A 19 16.16 1.87 -11.44
N THR A 20 15.42 2.77 -10.80
CA THR A 20 14.39 2.45 -9.80
C THR A 20 13.29 3.51 -9.76
N ALA A 21 12.06 3.08 -9.48
CA ALA A 21 10.93 3.98 -9.22
C ALA A 21 10.89 4.48 -7.76
N ASP A 22 11.75 3.92 -6.90
CA ASP A 22 11.90 4.40 -5.52
C ASP A 22 12.61 5.75 -5.51
N PHE A 23 11.80 6.81 -5.49
CA PHE A 23 12.28 8.18 -5.54
C PHE A 23 13.10 8.58 -4.32
N SER A 24 13.03 7.85 -3.19
CA SER A 24 13.94 8.08 -2.06
C SER A 24 15.41 7.88 -2.43
N GLN A 25 15.68 7.10 -3.49
CA GLN A 25 17.02 6.81 -4.01
C GLN A 25 17.48 7.82 -5.06
N TRP A 26 16.68 8.84 -5.40
CA TRP A 26 17.01 9.82 -6.44
C TRP A 26 17.80 11.03 -5.93
N GLY A 27 18.28 11.00 -4.68
CA GLY A 27 19.06 12.08 -4.08
C GLY A 27 18.26 13.39 -4.02
N LYS A 28 18.77 14.47 -4.62
CA LYS A 28 18.07 15.78 -4.61
C LYS A 28 16.68 15.75 -5.28
N TYR A 29 16.41 14.78 -6.16
CA TYR A 29 15.13 14.65 -6.85
C TYR A 29 14.08 13.83 -6.07
N ALA A 30 14.40 13.40 -4.85
CA ALA A 30 13.48 12.61 -4.03
C ALA A 30 12.18 13.36 -3.72
N THR A 31 12.26 14.68 -3.57
CA THR A 31 11.10 15.57 -3.48
C THR A 31 10.84 16.19 -4.84
N TYR A 32 9.60 16.17 -5.29
CA TYR A 32 9.24 16.77 -6.58
C TYR A 32 9.43 18.30 -6.58
N ASP A 33 10.08 18.79 -7.64
CA ASP A 33 10.11 20.20 -8.02
C ASP A 33 9.95 20.29 -9.55
N PRO A 34 8.96 21.05 -10.08
CA PRO A 34 8.81 21.24 -11.52
C PRO A 34 10.02 21.90 -12.19
N ALA A 35 10.86 22.63 -11.45
CA ALA A 35 12.08 23.26 -11.98
C ALA A 35 13.11 22.22 -12.46
N TYR A 36 13.09 21.01 -11.90
CA TYR A 36 13.99 19.92 -12.32
C TYR A 36 13.76 19.50 -13.77
N ALA A 37 12.58 19.77 -14.35
CA ALA A 37 12.35 19.51 -15.76
C ALA A 37 13.32 20.27 -16.68
N LEU A 38 13.87 21.40 -16.25
CA LEU A 38 14.85 22.18 -17.01
C LEU A 38 16.25 21.52 -17.04
N GLU A 39 16.49 20.53 -16.19
CA GLU A 39 17.77 19.81 -16.12
C GLU A 39 17.85 18.62 -17.10
N PHE A 40 16.78 18.31 -17.83
CA PHE A 40 16.68 17.12 -18.67
C PHE A 40 16.17 17.45 -20.08
N GLU A 41 16.88 16.97 -21.10
CA GLU A 41 16.54 17.19 -22.52
C GLU A 41 15.68 16.06 -23.11
N ASN A 42 15.59 14.90 -22.43
CA ASN A 42 14.94 13.69 -22.94
C ASN A 42 13.47 13.53 -22.50
N LEU A 43 12.84 14.58 -21.99
CA LEU A 43 11.41 14.56 -21.62
C LEU A 43 10.51 14.35 -22.85
N ASP A 44 10.95 14.85 -24.01
CA ASP A 44 10.19 14.83 -25.25
C ASP A 44 9.83 13.41 -25.71
N LEU A 45 10.66 12.41 -25.42
CA LEU A 45 10.35 11.02 -25.75
C LEU A 45 9.08 10.55 -25.03
N TYR A 46 8.98 10.83 -23.73
CA TYR A 46 7.83 10.43 -22.91
C TYR A 46 6.58 11.23 -23.27
N ILE A 47 6.75 12.51 -23.57
CA ILE A 47 5.68 13.38 -24.08
C ILE A 47 5.17 12.87 -25.43
N PHE A 48 6.07 12.50 -26.33
CA PHE A 48 5.76 11.96 -27.66
C PHE A 48 4.99 10.63 -27.56
N ILE A 49 5.41 9.72 -26.69
CA ILE A 49 4.71 8.46 -26.43
C ILE A 49 3.28 8.73 -25.95
N GLN A 50 3.10 9.59 -24.94
CA GLN A 50 1.77 9.92 -24.40
C GLN A 50 0.89 10.65 -25.43
N TYR A 51 1.48 11.48 -26.28
CA TYR A 51 0.77 12.13 -27.39
C TYR A 51 0.22 11.10 -28.40
N HIS A 52 1.03 10.13 -28.79
CA HIS A 52 0.58 9.08 -29.70
C HIS A 52 -0.46 8.15 -29.06
N LEU A 53 -0.32 7.84 -27.76
CA LEU A 53 -1.33 7.08 -27.02
C LEU A 53 -2.68 7.81 -26.96
N ASP A 54 -2.70 9.10 -26.61
CA ASP A 54 -3.93 9.92 -26.59
C ASP A 54 -4.62 9.90 -27.96
N LYS A 55 -3.86 10.12 -29.04
CA LYS A 55 -4.40 10.09 -30.41
C LYS A 55 -4.99 8.74 -30.78
N GLN A 56 -4.22 7.67 -30.60
CA GLN A 56 -4.65 6.33 -31.03
C GLN A 56 -5.85 5.84 -30.23
N LEU A 57 -5.88 6.08 -28.92
CA LEU A 57 -7.01 5.70 -28.07
C LEU A 57 -8.27 6.51 -28.39
N ALA A 58 -8.15 7.83 -28.58
CA ALA A 58 -9.28 8.69 -28.94
C ALA A 58 -9.83 8.33 -30.33
N ASP A 59 -8.97 8.07 -31.31
CA ASP A 59 -9.39 7.66 -32.66
C ASP A 59 -10.09 6.29 -32.64
N ALA A 60 -9.57 5.34 -31.87
CA ALA A 60 -10.20 4.02 -31.68
C ALA A 60 -11.57 4.15 -31.00
N HIS A 61 -11.68 4.93 -29.93
CA HIS A 61 -12.93 5.21 -29.23
C HIS A 61 -13.96 5.84 -30.16
N LYS A 62 -13.57 6.86 -30.92
CA LYS A 62 -14.43 7.51 -31.93
C LYS A 62 -14.88 6.54 -33.01
N TYR A 63 -13.99 5.68 -33.50
CA TYR A 63 -14.33 4.68 -34.50
C TYR A 63 -15.37 3.68 -33.97
N LEU A 64 -15.17 3.14 -32.77
CA LEU A 64 -16.12 2.23 -32.14
C LEU A 64 -17.49 2.89 -31.92
N ASN A 65 -17.51 4.12 -31.42
CA ASN A 65 -18.74 4.89 -31.26
C ASN A 65 -19.46 5.13 -32.59
N SER A 66 -18.73 5.37 -33.69
CA SER A 66 -19.32 5.49 -35.04
C SER A 66 -20.01 4.21 -35.52
N LYS A 67 -19.68 3.05 -34.91
CA LYS A 67 -20.31 1.76 -35.15
C LYS A 67 -21.40 1.42 -34.13
N GLY A 68 -21.74 2.34 -33.23
CA GLY A 68 -22.70 2.11 -32.13
C GLY A 68 -22.15 1.18 -31.04
N ILE A 69 -20.82 1.01 -30.97
CA ILE A 69 -20.15 0.18 -29.95
C ILE A 69 -19.59 1.11 -28.88
N ILE A 70 -20.00 0.88 -27.63
CA ILE A 70 -19.46 1.58 -26.47
C ILE A 70 -18.22 0.86 -25.93
N LEU A 71 -17.26 1.61 -25.40
CA LEU A 71 -16.07 1.08 -24.75
C LEU A 71 -16.13 1.32 -23.25
N LYS A 72 -16.10 0.22 -22.49
CA LYS A 72 -16.07 0.24 -21.02
C LYS A 72 -14.63 0.12 -20.53
N GLY A 73 -14.14 1.16 -19.86
CA GLY A 73 -12.83 1.19 -19.21
C GLY A 73 -12.84 0.58 -17.81
N ASP A 74 -11.65 0.49 -17.21
CA ASP A 74 -11.43 0.06 -15.83
C ASP A 74 -10.56 1.10 -15.11
N ILE A 75 -10.96 1.48 -13.90
CA ILE A 75 -10.22 2.41 -13.04
C ILE A 75 -9.88 1.67 -11.74
N PRO A 76 -8.61 1.30 -11.54
CA PRO A 76 -8.13 0.77 -10.27
C PRO A 76 -8.38 1.76 -9.14
N ILE A 77 -8.77 1.27 -7.96
CA ILE A 77 -9.09 2.15 -6.83
C ILE A 77 -7.90 3.01 -6.42
N GLY A 78 -6.68 2.47 -6.38
CA GLY A 78 -5.50 3.14 -5.80
C GLY A 78 -4.37 3.43 -6.79
N ILE A 79 -3.26 3.90 -6.25
CA ILE A 79 -1.98 4.16 -6.94
C ILE A 79 -0.88 3.28 -6.37
N THR A 80 0.22 3.03 -7.08
CA THR A 80 1.40 2.44 -6.42
C THR A 80 2.09 3.47 -5.52
N PRO A 81 2.66 3.10 -4.35
CA PRO A 81 3.43 4.02 -3.50
C PRO A 81 4.67 4.57 -4.21
N LEU A 82 5.10 3.92 -5.30
CA LEU A 82 6.21 4.36 -6.16
C LEU A 82 5.70 4.98 -7.47
N SER A 83 4.53 5.60 -7.46
CA SER A 83 3.97 6.27 -8.65
C SER A 83 4.36 7.74 -8.73
N VAL A 84 4.11 8.34 -9.90
CA VAL A 84 4.25 9.79 -10.08
C VAL A 84 3.32 10.57 -9.16
N GLU A 85 2.11 10.07 -8.89
CA GLU A 85 1.16 10.70 -7.97
C GLU A 85 1.67 10.66 -6.53
N ALA A 86 2.23 9.53 -6.07
CA ALA A 86 2.86 9.45 -4.75
C ALA A 86 4.07 10.39 -4.62
N TRP A 87 4.82 10.59 -5.70
CA TRP A 87 5.97 11.50 -5.72
C TRP A 87 5.59 12.99 -5.76
N THR A 88 4.56 13.34 -6.54
CA THR A 88 4.18 14.74 -6.80
C THR A 88 3.12 15.28 -5.85
N GLU A 89 2.22 14.42 -5.38
CA GLU A 89 1.07 14.77 -4.54
C GLU A 89 0.94 13.84 -3.32
N PRO A 90 2.04 13.56 -2.56
CA PRO A 90 2.00 12.58 -1.45
C PRO A 90 0.97 12.92 -0.37
N HIS A 91 0.68 14.22 -0.17
CA HIS A 91 -0.28 14.73 0.80
C HIS A 91 -1.73 14.27 0.56
N LEU A 92 -2.04 13.79 -0.64
CA LEU A 92 -3.35 13.21 -0.97
C LEU A 92 -3.51 11.76 -0.50
N PHE A 93 -2.46 11.15 0.05
CA PHE A 93 -2.41 9.74 0.39
C PHE A 93 -1.81 9.53 1.79
N HIS A 94 -2.27 8.49 2.50
CA HIS A 94 -1.64 8.03 3.73
C HIS A 94 -0.52 7.05 3.39
N ILE A 95 0.68 7.57 3.09
CA ILE A 95 1.86 6.80 2.66
C ILE A 95 2.39 5.84 3.75
N ASP A 96 1.98 6.05 5.00
CA ASP A 96 2.24 5.18 6.15
C ASP A 96 1.24 4.01 6.29
N SER A 97 0.24 3.94 5.42
CA SER A 97 -0.77 2.89 5.39
C SER A 97 -0.79 2.13 4.06
N GLN A 98 -1.45 0.99 4.06
CA GLN A 98 -1.61 0.11 2.91
C GLN A 98 -3.05 -0.40 2.85
N ALA A 99 -3.66 -0.34 1.68
CA ALA A 99 -4.97 -0.91 1.45
C ALA A 99 -4.90 -2.43 1.31
N GLY A 100 -5.99 -3.09 1.68
CA GLY A 100 -6.10 -4.53 1.60
C GLY A 100 -7.52 -5.05 1.74
N ALA A 101 -7.61 -6.31 2.17
CA ALA A 101 -8.86 -6.94 2.57
C ALA A 101 -8.66 -7.68 3.91
N PRO A 102 -9.69 -7.71 4.77
CA PRO A 102 -9.65 -8.50 6.00
C PRO A 102 -9.53 -10.00 5.70
N PRO A 103 -9.19 -10.82 6.69
CA PRO A 103 -9.26 -12.27 6.57
C PRO A 103 -10.66 -12.77 6.20
N ASP A 104 -10.69 -13.82 5.38
CA ASP A 104 -11.90 -14.55 5.01
C ASP A 104 -11.60 -16.06 4.90
N GLU A 105 -12.60 -16.86 4.49
CA GLU A 105 -12.47 -18.31 4.34
C GLU A 105 -11.43 -18.73 3.27
N PHE A 106 -11.10 -17.85 2.33
CA PHE A 106 -10.14 -18.12 1.26
C PHE A 106 -8.73 -17.59 1.60
N SER A 107 -8.64 -16.52 2.39
CA SER A 107 -7.39 -15.94 2.86
C SER A 107 -7.42 -15.66 4.36
N VAL A 108 -6.94 -16.64 5.13
CA VAL A 108 -6.88 -16.55 6.61
C VAL A 108 -5.96 -15.43 7.13
N GLN A 109 -5.04 -14.94 6.31
CA GLN A 109 -4.14 -13.82 6.64
C GLN A 109 -4.63 -12.48 6.09
N GLY A 110 -5.81 -12.44 5.46
CA GLY A 110 -6.28 -11.30 4.68
C GLY A 110 -5.43 -11.05 3.44
N GLN A 111 -5.57 -9.87 2.85
CA GLN A 111 -4.79 -9.46 1.69
C GLN A 111 -4.17 -8.11 1.97
N ASN A 112 -2.88 -7.95 1.68
CA ASN A 112 -2.22 -6.65 1.66
C ASN A 112 -1.91 -6.32 0.19
N TRP A 113 -2.61 -5.34 -0.38
CA TRP A 113 -2.43 -4.93 -1.77
C TRP A 113 -1.29 -3.94 -1.96
N GLY A 114 -0.78 -3.37 -0.86
CA GLY A 114 0.45 -2.58 -0.82
C GLY A 114 0.34 -1.13 -1.30
N PHE A 115 -0.81 -0.70 -1.83
CA PHE A 115 -1.03 0.70 -2.22
C PHE A 115 -1.54 1.56 -1.05
N PRO A 116 -1.18 2.85 -0.97
CA PRO A 116 -1.63 3.72 0.12
C PRO A 116 -3.13 3.96 0.07
N THR A 117 -3.73 4.29 1.22
CA THR A 117 -5.11 4.78 1.28
C THR A 117 -5.17 6.28 0.98
N TYR A 118 -6.38 6.77 0.71
CA TYR A 118 -6.61 8.18 0.40
C TYR A 118 -6.71 9.04 1.66
N ASN A 119 -6.14 10.24 1.59
CA ASN A 119 -6.44 11.28 2.55
C ASN A 119 -7.71 12.05 2.09
N TRP A 120 -8.87 11.46 2.38
CA TRP A 120 -10.16 12.03 1.95
C TRP A 120 -10.43 13.43 2.52
N GLU A 121 -9.96 13.72 3.73
CA GLU A 121 -10.08 15.05 4.35
C GLU A 121 -9.30 16.12 3.58
N VAL A 122 -8.11 15.80 3.07
CA VAL A 122 -7.34 16.72 2.23
C VAL A 122 -7.99 16.88 0.87
N MET A 123 -8.42 15.78 0.24
CA MET A 123 -9.10 15.84 -1.05
C MET A 123 -10.42 16.60 -1.00
N GLU A 124 -11.15 16.56 0.12
CA GLU A 124 -12.40 17.30 0.26
C GLU A 124 -12.19 18.82 0.17
N LYS A 125 -11.04 19.33 0.64
CA LYS A 125 -10.74 20.78 0.69
C LYS A 125 -10.70 21.44 -0.68
N ASP A 126 -10.34 20.71 -1.74
CA ASP A 126 -10.35 21.21 -3.12
C ASP A 126 -11.54 20.69 -3.95
N GLY A 127 -12.50 20.05 -3.27
CA GLY A 127 -13.66 19.46 -3.90
C GLY A 127 -13.32 18.24 -4.75
N TYR A 128 -12.36 17.42 -4.31
CA TYR A 128 -11.93 16.16 -4.92
C TYR A 128 -11.34 16.37 -6.32
N ALA A 129 -10.52 17.40 -6.51
CA ALA A 129 -10.00 17.80 -7.81
C ALA A 129 -9.19 16.67 -8.47
N TRP A 130 -8.40 15.92 -7.69
CA TRP A 130 -7.62 14.78 -8.19
C TRP A 130 -8.51 13.71 -8.85
N TRP A 131 -9.57 13.26 -8.16
CA TRP A 131 -10.52 12.27 -8.69
C TRP A 131 -11.32 12.80 -9.87
N LYS A 132 -11.77 14.06 -9.82
CA LYS A 132 -12.47 14.71 -10.95
C LYS A 132 -11.58 14.79 -12.19
N ASN A 133 -10.31 15.14 -12.03
CA ASN A 133 -9.34 15.16 -13.14
C ASN A 133 -9.11 13.75 -13.70
N ARG A 134 -9.00 12.73 -12.84
CA ARG A 134 -8.84 11.33 -13.23
C ARG A 134 -10.02 10.84 -14.08
N PHE A 135 -11.27 11.06 -13.62
CA PHE A 135 -12.46 10.72 -14.41
C PHE A 135 -12.56 11.53 -15.70
N GLY A 136 -12.28 12.84 -15.63
CA GLY A 136 -12.33 13.73 -16.80
C GLY A 136 -11.33 13.33 -17.89
N HIS A 137 -10.14 12.86 -17.51
CA HIS A 137 -9.16 12.37 -18.48
C HIS A 137 -9.60 11.05 -19.12
N MET A 138 -10.10 10.10 -18.33
CA MET A 138 -10.55 8.80 -18.82
C MET A 138 -11.77 8.90 -19.74
N ALA A 139 -12.62 9.92 -19.57
CA ALA A 139 -13.80 10.18 -20.41
C ALA A 139 -13.46 10.47 -21.88
N ARG A 140 -12.19 10.75 -22.18
CA ARG A 140 -11.72 10.92 -23.56
C ARG A 140 -11.65 9.62 -24.33
N TYR A 141 -11.59 8.48 -23.64
CA TYR A 141 -11.29 7.19 -24.24
C TYR A 141 -12.36 6.12 -23.97
N PHE A 142 -13.26 6.35 -23.02
CA PHE A 142 -14.24 5.37 -22.57
C PHE A 142 -15.61 6.01 -22.35
N ASP A 143 -16.68 5.28 -22.64
CA ASP A 143 -18.07 5.72 -22.45
C ASP A 143 -18.61 5.36 -21.05
N ALA A 144 -18.02 4.34 -20.43
CA ALA A 144 -18.39 3.87 -19.10
C ALA A 144 -17.16 3.32 -18.36
N TYR A 145 -17.24 3.23 -17.03
CA TYR A 145 -16.17 2.71 -16.18
C TYR A 145 -16.65 1.57 -15.31
N ARG A 146 -15.83 0.53 -15.19
CA ARG A 146 -15.74 -0.26 -13.97
C ARG A 146 -14.84 0.51 -13.01
N ILE A 147 -15.34 0.84 -11.82
CA ILE A 147 -14.50 1.30 -10.73
C ILE A 147 -14.18 0.06 -9.89
N ASP A 148 -12.92 -0.34 -9.91
CA ASP A 148 -12.45 -1.43 -9.08
C ASP A 148 -12.63 -1.08 -7.60
N HIS A 149 -12.99 -2.08 -6.79
CA HIS A 149 -13.19 -1.94 -5.35
C HIS A 149 -13.97 -0.68 -4.92
N ILE A 150 -15.14 -0.44 -5.53
CA ILE A 150 -15.99 0.74 -5.27
C ILE A 150 -16.31 0.97 -3.77
N LEU A 151 -16.30 -0.10 -2.96
CA LEU A 151 -16.47 -0.02 -1.50
C LEU A 151 -15.41 0.88 -0.84
N GLY A 152 -14.21 0.96 -1.41
CA GLY A 152 -13.11 1.79 -0.92
C GLY A 152 -13.40 3.30 -0.90
N PHE A 153 -14.43 3.77 -1.61
CA PHE A 153 -14.93 5.15 -1.50
C PHE A 153 -15.74 5.41 -0.22
N PHE A 154 -16.24 4.35 0.41
CA PHE A 154 -17.05 4.43 1.63
C PHE A 154 -16.25 4.02 2.85
N ARG A 155 -15.48 2.93 2.73
CA ARG A 155 -14.52 2.44 3.73
C ARG A 155 -13.52 1.50 3.07
N ILE A 156 -12.28 1.56 3.52
CA ILE A 156 -11.22 0.67 3.02
C ILE A 156 -10.54 -0.04 4.19
N TRP A 157 -10.10 -1.27 3.97
CA TRP A 157 -9.29 -1.97 4.96
C TRP A 157 -7.87 -1.41 4.91
N SER A 158 -7.51 -0.62 5.93
CA SER A 158 -6.24 0.05 6.09
C SER A 158 -5.32 -0.76 7.00
N ILE A 159 -4.11 -1.01 6.53
CA ILE A 159 -3.08 -1.84 7.16
C ILE A 159 -1.85 -0.95 7.41
N PRO A 160 -1.29 -0.90 8.63
CA PRO A 160 -0.05 -0.17 8.87
C PRO A 160 1.11 -0.69 8.01
N LYS A 161 1.95 0.18 7.46
CA LYS A 161 3.06 -0.21 6.55
C LYS A 161 4.05 -1.22 7.14
N GLU A 162 4.13 -1.29 8.47
CA GLU A 162 4.95 -2.23 9.22
C GLU A 162 4.47 -3.69 9.11
N GLN A 163 3.25 -3.91 8.63
CA GLN A 163 2.65 -5.23 8.45
C GLN A 163 2.84 -5.73 7.02
N THR A 164 3.16 -7.01 6.85
CA THR A 164 3.32 -7.63 5.52
C THR A 164 2.07 -8.37 5.08
N GLN A 165 1.16 -8.66 6.01
CA GLN A 165 -0.10 -9.38 5.80
C GLN A 165 -1.31 -8.47 6.04
N GLY A 166 -2.51 -8.92 5.66
CA GLY A 166 -3.76 -8.17 5.82
C GLY A 166 -4.40 -8.28 7.21
N LEU A 167 -3.95 -9.19 8.05
CA LEU A 167 -4.58 -9.54 9.32
C LEU A 167 -4.69 -8.36 10.30
N MET A 168 -3.65 -7.52 10.36
CA MET A 168 -3.52 -6.44 11.35
C MET A 168 -4.02 -5.08 10.80
N GLY A 169 -5.05 -5.12 9.95
CA GLY A 169 -5.72 -3.92 9.45
C GLY A 169 -6.98 -3.56 10.23
N TYR A 170 -7.64 -2.49 9.78
CA TYR A 170 -8.93 -2.03 10.28
C TYR A 170 -9.68 -1.27 9.18
N PHE A 171 -10.99 -1.14 9.28
CA PHE A 171 -11.74 -0.29 8.34
C PHE A 171 -11.48 1.19 8.62
N ASP A 172 -11.29 1.95 7.56
CA ASP A 172 -11.17 3.40 7.60
C ASP A 172 -12.13 4.04 6.58
N PRO A 173 -13.13 4.84 7.02
CA PRO A 173 -13.47 5.11 8.41
C PRO A 173 -14.05 3.88 9.13
N ALA A 174 -13.91 3.87 10.46
CA ALA A 174 -14.60 2.94 11.37
C ALA A 174 -15.27 3.67 12.52
N MET A 175 -16.28 3.04 13.11
CA MET A 175 -16.83 3.42 14.40
C MET A 175 -16.16 2.56 15.49
N PRO A 176 -15.16 3.08 16.21
CA PRO A 176 -14.47 2.31 17.24
C PRO A 176 -15.34 2.18 18.50
N PHE A 177 -15.12 1.09 19.24
CA PHE A 177 -15.60 0.97 20.62
C PHE A 177 -14.51 1.43 21.59
N THR A 178 -14.92 2.13 22.63
CA THR A 178 -14.10 2.41 23.81
C THR A 178 -13.90 1.14 24.63
N ALA A 179 -12.83 1.10 25.42
CA ALA A 179 -12.57 0.00 26.34
C ALA A 179 -13.73 -0.24 27.33
N GLU A 180 -14.44 0.82 27.70
CA GLU A 180 -15.58 0.74 28.63
C GLU A 180 -16.81 0.12 27.95
N GLU A 181 -17.14 0.52 26.72
CA GLU A 181 -18.21 -0.11 25.94
C GLU A 181 -17.97 -1.61 25.76
N ILE A 182 -16.73 -2.00 25.43
CA ILE A 182 -16.36 -3.42 25.29
C ILE A 182 -16.61 -4.18 26.60
N ARG A 183 -16.25 -3.60 27.75
CA ARG A 183 -16.48 -4.22 29.08
C ARG A 183 -17.95 -4.32 29.43
N GLN A 184 -18.74 -3.30 29.12
CA GLN A 184 -20.19 -3.29 29.34
C GLN A 184 -20.90 -4.38 28.53
N TRP A 185 -20.32 -4.76 27.39
CA TRP A 185 -20.79 -5.87 26.56
C TRP A 185 -20.35 -7.25 27.09
N GLY A 186 -19.71 -7.29 28.26
CA GLY A 186 -19.30 -8.53 28.94
C GLY A 186 -17.91 -9.05 28.54
N LEU A 187 -17.15 -8.32 27.71
CA LEU A 187 -15.80 -8.71 27.34
C LEU A 187 -14.77 -8.01 28.24
N PRO A 188 -14.02 -8.73 29.09
CA PRO A 188 -13.04 -8.11 29.97
C PRO A 188 -11.83 -7.60 29.18
N PHE A 189 -11.94 -6.39 28.63
CA PHE A 189 -10.92 -5.80 27.78
C PHE A 189 -9.67 -5.44 28.59
N ASP A 190 -8.59 -6.17 28.31
CA ASP A 190 -7.22 -5.84 28.70
C ASP A 190 -6.47 -5.37 27.45
N GLY A 191 -6.27 -4.05 27.34
CA GLY A 191 -5.59 -3.47 26.19
C GLY A 191 -4.19 -4.01 26.00
N ARG A 192 -3.42 -4.24 27.07
CA ARG A 192 -2.04 -4.74 26.94
C ARG A 192 -2.03 -6.16 26.39
N ARG A 193 -2.92 -7.02 26.87
CA ARG A 193 -3.02 -8.39 26.36
C ARG A 193 -3.60 -8.41 24.96
N MET A 194 -4.66 -7.66 24.69
CA MET A 194 -5.42 -7.80 23.43
C MET A 194 -4.84 -7.00 22.26
N THR A 195 -3.92 -6.05 22.48
CA THR A 195 -3.28 -5.29 21.40
C THR A 195 -1.80 -5.59 21.20
N ARG A 196 -1.24 -6.54 21.94
CA ARG A 196 0.16 -6.98 21.80
C ARG A 196 0.26 -8.48 21.56
N PRO A 197 1.32 -8.95 20.86
CA PRO A 197 1.63 -10.37 20.79
C PRO A 197 1.70 -10.99 22.18
N TYR A 198 1.15 -12.18 22.31
CA TYR A 198 1.22 -12.95 23.55
C TYR A 198 2.06 -14.20 23.30
N ILE A 199 3.36 -14.05 23.56
CA ILE A 199 4.35 -15.10 23.30
C ILE A 199 4.69 -15.75 24.62
N THR A 200 4.52 -17.07 24.68
CA THR A 200 4.78 -17.89 25.87
C THR A 200 5.58 -19.13 25.50
N ASP A 201 6.21 -19.77 26.47
CA ASP A 201 6.90 -21.05 26.25
C ASP A 201 5.98 -22.10 25.60
N ASP A 202 4.72 -22.21 26.04
CA ASP A 202 3.76 -23.16 25.49
C ASP A 202 3.49 -22.89 24.00
N ILE A 203 3.32 -21.62 23.62
CA ILE A 203 3.11 -21.22 22.23
C ILE A 203 4.37 -21.48 21.40
N LEU A 204 5.55 -21.11 21.92
CA LEU A 204 6.82 -21.33 21.22
C LEU A 204 7.07 -22.81 20.96
N ASN A 205 6.88 -23.66 21.97
CA ASN A 205 7.05 -25.11 21.84
C ASN A 205 6.04 -25.70 20.86
N LYS A 206 4.79 -25.22 20.87
CA LYS A 206 3.74 -25.69 19.94
C LYS A 206 4.00 -25.28 18.50
N VAL A 207 4.50 -24.07 18.26
CA VAL A 207 4.71 -23.51 16.91
C VAL A 207 6.05 -23.94 16.32
N PHE A 208 7.12 -23.93 17.12
CA PHE A 208 8.50 -24.11 16.63
C PHE A 208 9.14 -25.45 17.04
N GLY A 209 8.55 -26.22 17.97
CA GLY A 209 9.08 -27.50 18.42
C GLY A 209 10.52 -27.41 18.90
N GLU A 210 11.41 -28.24 18.35
CA GLU A 210 12.84 -28.26 18.68
C GLU A 210 13.56 -26.92 18.44
N LYS A 211 12.99 -26.03 17.64
CA LYS A 211 13.56 -24.70 17.35
C LYS A 211 13.13 -23.63 18.35
N ALA A 212 12.25 -23.93 19.30
CA ALA A 212 11.77 -22.95 20.27
C ALA A 212 12.91 -22.27 21.04
N ASP A 213 13.95 -23.02 21.42
CA ASP A 213 15.12 -22.49 22.12
C ASP A 213 15.96 -21.53 21.25
N LEU A 214 16.09 -21.82 19.95
CA LEU A 214 16.73 -20.92 18.99
C LEU A 214 15.93 -19.62 18.89
N ILE A 215 14.61 -19.74 18.72
CA ILE A 215 13.71 -18.58 18.57
C ILE A 215 13.79 -17.68 19.79
N ARG A 216 13.72 -18.28 20.98
CA ARG A 216 13.83 -17.57 22.27
C ARG A 216 15.12 -16.77 22.38
N LYS A 217 16.25 -17.33 21.95
CA LYS A 217 17.57 -16.69 22.10
C LYS A 217 17.82 -15.62 21.04
N GLN A 218 17.30 -15.78 19.84
CA GLN A 218 17.68 -14.97 18.69
C GLN A 218 16.71 -13.83 18.40
N TYR A 219 15.40 -14.04 18.63
CA TYR A 219 14.36 -13.10 18.16
C TYR A 219 13.55 -12.44 19.29
N LEU A 220 13.69 -12.92 20.53
CA LEU A 220 12.82 -12.55 21.63
C LEU A 220 13.61 -11.98 22.83
N ASP A 221 12.99 -11.02 23.52
CA ASP A 221 13.43 -10.53 24.81
C ASP A 221 12.54 -11.10 25.94
N PRO A 222 13.07 -11.35 27.15
CA PRO A 222 12.26 -11.77 28.29
C PRO A 222 11.16 -10.73 28.58
N GLY A 223 9.91 -11.20 28.63
CA GLY A 223 8.75 -10.40 28.96
C GLY A 223 8.65 -10.10 30.45
N LYS A 224 7.60 -9.38 30.84
CA LYS A 224 7.40 -8.97 32.25
C LYS A 224 7.19 -10.13 33.24
N ASN A 225 6.67 -11.27 32.77
CA ASN A 225 6.40 -12.43 33.61
C ASN A 225 7.29 -13.61 33.17
N PRO A 226 7.65 -14.51 34.09
CA PRO A 226 8.37 -15.73 33.75
C PRO A 226 7.65 -16.53 32.66
N GLY A 227 8.40 -17.00 31.66
CA GLY A 227 7.87 -17.76 30.51
C GLY A 227 7.07 -16.94 29.51
N GLN A 228 7.05 -15.61 29.62
CA GLN A 228 6.52 -14.69 28.60
C GLN A 228 7.67 -13.98 27.87
N TYR A 229 7.40 -13.61 26.63
CA TYR A 229 8.38 -12.98 25.74
C TYR A 229 7.75 -11.83 24.95
N ASP A 230 8.57 -10.87 24.58
CA ASP A 230 8.27 -9.83 23.60
C ASP A 230 9.22 -10.02 22.40
N LEU A 231 8.79 -9.63 21.19
CA LEU A 231 9.71 -9.53 20.05
C LEU A 231 10.78 -8.49 20.36
N ASN A 232 12.04 -8.83 20.10
CA ASN A 232 13.10 -7.86 20.28
C ASN A 232 12.98 -6.72 19.25
N GLU A 233 13.67 -5.62 19.49
CA GLU A 233 13.50 -4.43 18.65
C GLU A 233 13.96 -4.62 17.19
N ALA A 234 14.88 -5.54 16.92
CA ALA A 234 15.31 -5.87 15.56
C ALA A 234 14.20 -6.60 14.76
N PHE A 235 13.23 -7.21 15.45
CA PHE A 235 12.15 -8.01 14.85
C PHE A 235 10.75 -7.57 15.32
N SER A 236 10.62 -6.36 15.86
CA SER A 236 9.36 -5.88 16.48
C SER A 236 8.19 -5.64 15.51
N THR A 237 8.39 -5.87 14.21
CA THR A 237 7.34 -5.77 13.19
C THR A 237 7.47 -6.87 12.14
N GLN A 238 6.34 -7.24 11.49
CA GLN A 238 6.34 -8.22 10.39
C GLN A 238 7.29 -7.78 9.26
N ARG A 239 7.37 -6.47 8.96
CA ARG A 239 8.29 -5.95 7.93
C ARG A 239 9.75 -6.17 8.31
N LYS A 240 10.14 -5.91 9.57
CA LYS A 240 11.51 -6.15 10.04
C LYS A 240 11.88 -7.64 9.95
N ILE A 241 10.95 -8.52 10.35
CA ILE A 241 11.11 -9.98 10.21
C ILE A 241 11.30 -10.37 8.73
N ALA A 242 10.41 -9.90 7.85
CA ALA A 242 10.49 -10.21 6.42
C ALA A 242 11.79 -9.72 5.77
N LEU A 243 12.26 -8.52 6.13
CA LEU A 243 13.55 -8.00 5.65
C LEU A 243 14.72 -8.86 6.12
N HIS A 244 14.71 -9.31 7.38
CA HIS A 244 15.74 -10.20 7.89
C HIS A 244 15.78 -11.52 7.12
N PHE A 245 14.65 -12.23 7.02
CA PHE A 245 14.60 -13.51 6.33
C PHE A 245 14.82 -13.38 4.81
N GLY A 246 14.48 -12.24 4.21
CA GLY A 246 14.80 -11.92 2.81
C GLY A 246 16.30 -11.74 2.55
N SER A 247 17.11 -11.47 3.58
CA SER A 247 18.57 -11.43 3.47
C SER A 247 19.24 -12.80 3.62
N LEU A 248 18.50 -13.80 4.11
CA LEU A 248 18.98 -15.16 4.28
C LEU A 248 18.79 -16.00 3.02
N LYS A 249 19.39 -17.19 2.98
CA LYS A 249 19.18 -18.16 1.90
C LYS A 249 17.70 -18.53 1.82
N ASP A 250 17.10 -18.39 0.64
CA ASP A 250 15.74 -18.89 0.41
C ASP A 250 15.73 -20.42 0.48
N ASN A 251 15.22 -20.94 1.59
CA ASN A 251 14.98 -22.35 1.82
C ASN A 251 13.66 -22.52 2.59
N GLN A 252 13.13 -23.74 2.60
CA GLN A 252 11.86 -24.04 3.24
C GLN A 252 11.86 -23.72 4.74
N GLU A 253 12.98 -23.96 5.42
CA GLU A 253 13.14 -23.68 6.84
C GLU A 253 12.97 -22.19 7.16
N ASN A 254 13.69 -21.32 6.46
CA ASN A 254 13.62 -19.87 6.62
C ASN A 254 12.24 -19.33 6.26
N ARG A 255 11.57 -19.88 5.25
CA ARG A 255 10.20 -19.52 4.91
C ARG A 255 9.22 -19.85 6.04
N VAL A 256 9.32 -21.04 6.61
CA VAL A 256 8.46 -21.46 7.73
C VAL A 256 8.73 -20.60 8.96
N LEU A 257 9.98 -20.33 9.29
CA LEU A 257 10.33 -19.46 10.41
C LEU A 257 9.78 -18.04 10.22
N CYS A 258 9.96 -17.46 9.04
CA CYS A 258 9.46 -16.13 8.70
C CYS A 258 7.92 -16.03 8.78
N SER A 259 7.19 -17.08 8.37
CA SER A 259 5.72 -17.07 8.40
C SER A 259 5.14 -17.34 9.80
N SER A 260 5.91 -17.97 10.67
CA SER A 260 5.47 -18.39 12.01
C SER A 260 5.86 -17.40 13.11
N LEU A 261 6.84 -16.53 12.85
CA LEU A 261 7.22 -15.39 13.69
C LEU A 261 6.28 -14.21 13.49
#